data_AF-A0AAW2PEK0-F1
#
_entry.id   AF-A0AAW2PEK0-F1
#
_cell.length_a   1.000
_cell.length_b   1.000
_cell.length_c   1.000
_cell.angle_alpha   90.00
_cell.angle_beta   90.00
_cell.angle_gamma   90.00
#
_symmetry.space_group_name_H-M   'P 1'
#
loop_
_entity.id
_entity.type
_entity.pdbx_description
1 polymer ?
#
loop_
_entity_poly.entity_id
_entity_poly.type
_entity_poly.pdbx_seq_one_letter_code
_entity_poly.pdbx_strand_id
1 'polypeptide(L)'
;GYSMHNMFDSVVEMYSRMQQAFVSPDTFTFPHVLKACGSLLARRYGRAVHAQIFRHGLEEDVFVQNGLLSFYYMEALSIFRDMRRSNVKPDCIALVSVLKAYSDLEELNQGGCLHSLVIKMGHEFEPDLRIALTSLYAKCGQVSAAKSLFDQMKVEDVISGMP
;
A
#
# COMPACT_ATOMS: atom_id res chain seq x y z
N GLY A 1 17.26 23.24 0.28
CA GLY A 1 17.23 21.97 1.04
C GLY A 1 16.43 22.06 2.33
N TYR A 2 15.36 22.85 2.38
CA TYR A 2 14.33 22.79 3.42
C TYR A 2 13.32 21.71 3.00
N SER A 3 13.74 20.45 2.96
CA SER A 3 13.01 19.41 2.24
C SER A 3 11.96 18.74 3.13
N MET A 4 10.88 18.27 2.51
CA MET A 4 9.67 17.63 3.04
C MET A 4 9.82 16.78 4.33
N HIS A 5 10.99 16.17 4.57
CA HIS A 5 11.28 15.46 5.83
C HIS A 5 11.06 16.33 7.08
N ASN A 6 11.58 17.57 7.08
CA ASN A 6 11.43 18.48 8.23
C ASN A 6 9.96 18.84 8.51
N MET A 7 9.11 18.78 7.48
CA MET A 7 7.67 19.03 7.61
C MET A 7 6.96 17.87 8.28
N PHE A 8 7.31 16.62 7.93
CA PHE A 8 6.70 15.44 8.54
C PHE A 8 7.17 15.21 9.98
N ASP A 9 8.43 15.50 10.29
CA ASP A 9 8.94 15.48 11.67
C ASP A 9 8.18 16.48 12.55
N SER A 10 7.94 17.69 12.02
CA SER A 10 7.11 18.71 12.68
C SER A 10 5.67 18.24 12.92
N VAL A 11 5.04 17.53 11.98
CA VAL A 11 3.69 16.97 12.17
C VAL A 11 3.67 15.95 13.32
N VAL A 12 4.67 15.07 13.39
CA VAL A 12 4.78 14.08 14.48
C VAL A 12 5.02 14.77 15.83
N GLU A 13 5.84 15.81 15.86
CA GLU A 13 6.11 16.61 17.05
C GLU A 13 4.86 17.38 17.51
N MET A 14 4.16 18.06 16.60
CA MET A 14 2.91 18.77 16.89
C MET A 14 1.86 17.83 17.47
N TYR A 15 1.71 16.64 16.90
CA TYR A 15 0.80 15.63 17.42
C TYR A 15 1.20 15.16 18.83
N SER A 16 2.49 14.93 19.06
CA SER A 16 3.01 14.57 20.40
C SER A 16 2.71 15.66 21.43
N ARG A 17 2.88 16.93 21.06
CA ARG A 17 2.56 18.09 21.91
C ARG A 17 1.07 18.23 22.18
N MET A 18 0.23 17.99 21.17
CA MET A 18 -1.22 17.98 21.30
C MET A 18 -1.67 16.96 22.36
N GLN A 19 -1.10 15.75 22.32
CA GLN A 19 -1.38 14.70 23.30
C GLN A 19 -0.91 15.05 24.71
N GLN A 20 0.28 15.64 24.84
CA GLN A 20 0.80 16.12 26.13
C GLN A 20 -0.04 17.24 26.74
N ALA A 21 -0.67 18.06 25.89
CA ALA A 21 -1.60 19.11 26.30
C ALA A 21 -3.04 18.59 26.55
N PHE A 22 -3.27 17.27 26.49
CA PHE A 22 -4.58 16.63 26.64
C PHE A 22 -5.64 17.13 25.65
N VAL A 23 -5.22 17.61 24.47
CA VAL A 23 -6.13 18.01 23.39
C VAL A 23 -6.45 16.77 22.56
N SER A 24 -7.73 16.45 22.40
CA SER A 24 -8.16 15.27 21.64
C SER A 24 -7.92 15.49 20.14
N PRO A 25 -7.22 14.57 19.45
CA PRO A 25 -7.18 14.52 17.99
C PRO A 25 -8.60 14.44 17.41
N ASP A 26 -8.80 15.06 16.25
CA ASP A 26 -10.03 14.97 15.48
C ASP A 26 -9.85 14.14 14.19
N THR A 27 -10.93 13.97 13.44
CA THR A 27 -10.96 13.23 12.16
C THR A 27 -10.03 13.80 11.10
N PHE A 28 -9.64 15.09 11.21
CA PHE A 28 -8.70 15.74 10.30
C PHE A 28 -7.25 15.58 10.74
N THR A 29 -6.98 15.39 12.04
CA THR A 29 -5.63 15.24 12.59
C THR A 29 -4.99 13.91 12.15
N PHE A 30 -5.72 12.81 12.29
CA PHE A 30 -5.18 11.46 12.07
C PHE A 30 -4.67 11.20 10.65
N PRO A 31 -5.37 11.56 9.56
CA PRO A 31 -4.88 11.35 8.20
C PRO A 31 -3.52 12.02 7.93
N HIS A 32 -3.31 13.23 8.46
CA HIS A 32 -2.06 13.97 8.31
C HIS A 32 -0.91 13.29 9.05
N VAL A 33 -1.15 12.83 10.27
CA VAL A 33 -0.16 12.12 11.07
C VAL A 33 0.20 10.78 10.43
N LEU A 34 -0.79 10.02 9.94
CA LEU A 34 -0.56 8.75 9.26
C LEU A 34 0.24 8.91 7.96
N LYS A 35 -0.05 9.95 7.17
CA LYS A 35 0.74 10.31 5.99
C LYS A 35 2.19 10.65 6.34
N ALA A 36 2.41 11.39 7.42
CA ALA A 36 3.75 11.68 7.93
C ALA A 36 4.47 10.40 8.38
N CYS A 37 3.79 9.52 9.11
CA CYS A 37 4.33 8.23 9.55
C CYS A 37 4.75 7.34 8.36
N GLY A 38 3.92 7.30 7.31
CA GLY A 38 4.23 6.57 6.09
C GLY A 38 5.47 7.14 5.39
N SER A 39 5.57 8.47 5.29
CA SER A 39 6.68 9.15 4.63
C SER A 39 8.01 9.04 5.38
N LEU A 40 7.96 9.10 6.72
CA LEU A 40 9.12 8.93 7.61
C LEU A 40 9.49 7.46 7.85
N LEU A 41 8.68 6.52 7.34
CA LEU A 41 8.80 5.10 7.63
C LEU A 41 8.77 4.79 9.14
N ALA A 42 8.06 5.61 9.91
CA ALA A 42 7.90 5.48 11.35
C ALA A 42 6.86 4.40 11.70
N ARG A 43 7.13 3.15 11.27
CA ARG A 43 6.18 2.01 11.33
C ARG A 43 5.56 1.81 12.71
N ARG A 44 6.39 1.79 13.75
CA ARG A 44 5.94 1.57 15.14
C ARG A 44 5.03 2.69 15.62
N TYR A 45 5.36 3.93 15.25
CA TYR A 45 4.57 5.09 15.64
C TYR A 45 3.24 5.14 14.89
N GLY A 46 3.23 4.92 13.58
CA GLY A 46 1.98 4.86 12.81
C GLY A 46 1.03 3.75 13.28
N ARG A 47 1.54 2.58 13.69
CA ARG A 47 0.72 1.54 14.34
C ARG A 47 0.17 1.99 15.71
N ALA A 48 0.92 2.76 16.48
CA ALA A 48 0.43 3.33 17.73
C ALA A 48 -0.69 4.36 17.48
N VAL A 49 -0.56 5.18 16.43
CA VAL A 49 -1.60 6.11 15.98
C VAL A 49 -2.85 5.36 15.52
N HIS A 50 -2.73 4.24 14.81
CA HIS A 50 -3.87 3.38 14.49
C HIS A 50 -4.58 2.84 15.74
N ALA A 51 -3.84 2.39 16.76
CA ALA A 51 -4.46 1.97 18.02
C ALA A 51 -5.21 3.12 18.73
N GLN A 52 -4.73 4.37 18.58
CA GLN A 52 -5.43 5.55 19.08
C GLN A 52 -6.72 5.82 18.30
N ILE A 53 -6.70 5.73 16.97
CA ILE A 53 -7.91 5.88 16.13
C ILE A 53 -9.05 4.98 16.61
N PHE A 54 -8.75 3.70 16.85
CA PHE A 54 -9.73 2.74 17.37
C PHE A 54 -10.26 3.15 18.75
N ARG A 55 -9.39 3.64 19.63
CA ARG A 55 -9.81 4.13 20.97
C ARG A 55 -10.70 5.36 20.91
N HIS A 56 -10.56 6.17 19.87
CA HIS A 56 -11.39 7.36 19.64
C HIS A 56 -12.69 7.04 18.87
N GLY A 57 -12.91 5.79 18.44
CA GLY A 57 -14.12 5.40 17.70
C GLY A 57 -14.17 6.00 16.28
N LEU A 58 -13.01 6.19 15.65
CA LEU A 58 -12.87 6.84 14.34
C LEU A 58 -12.49 5.85 13.22
N GLU A 59 -12.58 4.55 13.46
CA GLU A 59 -12.23 3.50 12.51
C GLU A 59 -13.17 3.43 11.29
N GLU A 60 -14.41 3.91 11.42
CA GLU A 60 -15.38 3.99 10.33
C GLU A 60 -15.36 5.33 9.59
N ASP A 61 -14.56 6.31 10.04
CA ASP A 61 -14.43 7.58 9.35
C ASP A 61 -13.65 7.41 8.04
N VAL A 62 -14.26 7.81 6.92
CA VAL A 62 -13.71 7.60 5.57
C VAL A 62 -12.36 8.32 5.38
N PHE A 63 -12.17 9.51 5.94
CA PHE A 63 -10.91 10.24 5.82
C PHE A 63 -9.81 9.54 6.62
N VAL A 64 -10.13 9.05 7.82
CA VAL A 64 -9.22 8.28 8.66
C VAL A 64 -8.85 6.95 7.99
N GLN A 65 -9.83 6.23 7.42
CA GLN A 65 -9.60 5.00 6.66
C GLN A 65 -8.67 5.23 5.47
N ASN A 66 -8.85 6.31 4.70
CA ASN A 66 -7.96 6.66 3.59
C ASN A 66 -6.52 6.95 4.09
N GLY A 67 -6.39 7.62 5.24
CA GLY A 67 -5.10 7.85 5.89
C GLY A 67 -4.42 6.55 6.33
N LEU A 68 -5.17 5.62 6.92
CA LEU A 68 -4.68 4.31 7.35
C LEU A 68 -4.22 3.49 6.14
N LEU A 69 -5.02 3.50 5.08
CA LEU A 69 -4.73 2.82 3.82
C LEU A 69 -3.39 3.30 3.23
N SER A 70 -3.21 4.62 3.12
CA SER A 70 -1.96 5.23 2.65
C SER A 70 -0.77 4.84 3.53
N PHE A 71 -0.92 4.88 4.85
CA PHE A 71 0.12 4.48 5.80
C PHE A 71 0.54 3.02 5.60
N TYR A 72 -0.42 2.09 5.53
CA TYR A 72 -0.13 0.67 5.38
C TYR A 72 0.46 0.31 4.02
N TYR A 73 0.13 1.05 2.96
CA TYR A 73 0.82 0.91 1.67
C TYR A 73 2.29 1.28 1.76
N MET A 74 2.61 2.43 2.36
CA MET A 74 4.02 2.81 2.58
C MET A 74 4.75 1.79 3.46
N GLU A 75 4.09 1.25 4.48
CA GLU A 75 4.65 0.19 5.31
C GLU A 75 4.94 -1.09 4.50
N ALA A 76 3.99 -1.57 3.68
CA ALA A 76 4.14 -2.74 2.84
C ALA A 76 5.31 -2.59 1.84
N LEU A 77 5.40 -1.45 1.16
CA LEU A 77 6.51 -1.14 0.25
C LEU A 77 7.87 -1.12 0.96
N SER A 78 7.89 -0.59 2.18
CA SER A 78 9.09 -0.53 2.99
C SER A 78 9.55 -1.92 3.45
N ILE A 79 8.61 -2.79 3.87
CA ILE A 79 8.90 -4.19 4.22
C ILE A 79 9.41 -4.96 2.99
N PHE A 80 8.76 -4.80 1.84
CA PHE A 80 9.19 -5.44 0.59
C PHE A 80 10.63 -5.04 0.21
N ARG A 81 10.99 -3.76 0.39
CA ARG A 81 12.36 -3.30 0.18
C ARG A 81 13.35 -3.96 1.14
N ASP A 82 12.99 -4.15 2.40
CA ASP A 82 13.83 -4.82 3.39
C ASP A 82 14.00 -6.31 3.07
N MET A 83 12.94 -6.98 2.61
CA MET A 83 12.99 -8.38 2.14
C MET A 83 13.99 -8.53 0.98
N ARG A 84 13.91 -7.64 -0.02
CA ARG A 84 14.83 -7.63 -1.16
C ARG A 84 16.28 -7.39 -0.75
N ARG A 85 16.53 -6.48 0.20
CA ARG A 85 17.88 -6.21 0.72
C ARG A 85 18.46 -7.40 1.50
N SER A 86 17.58 -8.16 2.15
CA SER A 86 17.95 -9.32 2.96
C SER A 86 17.94 -10.64 2.17
N ASN A 87 17.75 -10.58 0.84
CA ASN A 87 17.59 -11.74 -0.05
C ASN A 87 16.48 -12.71 0.40
N VAL A 88 15.46 -12.22 1.09
CA VAL A 88 14.26 -12.98 1.44
C VAL A 88 13.31 -12.94 0.25
N LYS A 89 12.90 -14.11 -0.25
CA LYS A 89 11.93 -14.19 -1.36
C LYS A 89 10.53 -13.83 -0.85
N PRO A 90 9.82 -12.89 -1.50
CA PRO A 90 8.42 -12.60 -1.20
C PRO A 90 7.54 -13.77 -1.66
N ASP A 91 6.47 -14.06 -0.93
CA ASP A 91 5.43 -14.98 -1.37
C ASP A 91 4.36 -14.24 -2.19
N CYS A 92 3.38 -14.99 -2.72
CA CYS A 92 2.29 -14.42 -3.51
C CYS A 92 1.49 -13.36 -2.73
N ILE A 93 1.29 -13.55 -1.41
CA ILE A 93 0.54 -12.62 -0.56
C ILE A 93 1.27 -11.28 -0.44
N ALA A 94 2.59 -11.31 -0.22
CA ALA A 94 3.42 -10.11 -0.19
C ALA A 94 3.41 -9.40 -1.56
N LEU A 95 3.54 -10.15 -2.65
CA LEU A 95 3.52 -9.60 -4.01
C LEU A 95 2.17 -8.93 -4.35
N VAL A 96 1.04 -9.55 -4.00
CA VAL A 96 -0.32 -8.96 -4.15
C VAL A 96 -0.44 -7.68 -3.34
N SER A 97 0.05 -7.68 -2.09
CA SER A 97 -0.02 -6.51 -1.20
C SER A 97 0.77 -5.32 -1.77
N VAL A 98 1.97 -5.59 -2.32
CA VAL A 98 2.81 -4.56 -2.95
C VAL A 98 2.22 -4.08 -4.27
N LEU A 99 1.63 -4.98 -5.08
CA LEU A 99 0.90 -4.59 -6.29
C LEU A 99 -0.29 -3.68 -5.96
N LYS A 100 -1.06 -3.99 -4.92
CA LYS A 100 -2.16 -3.15 -4.45
C LYS A 100 -1.66 -1.76 -4.03
N ALA A 101 -0.56 -1.69 -3.29
CA ALA A 101 0.08 -0.43 -2.93
C ALA A 101 0.50 0.38 -4.16
N TYR A 102 1.16 -0.22 -5.15
CA TYR A 102 1.52 0.48 -6.39
C TYR A 102 0.31 0.87 -7.24
N SER A 103 -0.77 0.08 -7.20
CA SER A 103 -2.02 0.39 -7.90
C SER A 103 -2.69 1.65 -7.34
N ASP A 104 -2.74 1.77 -6.01
CA ASP A 104 -3.39 2.89 -5.34
C ASP A 104 -2.52 4.14 -5.29
N LEU A 105 -1.20 3.99 -5.43
CA LEU A 105 -0.26 5.09 -5.61
C LEU A 105 -0.06 5.46 -7.10
N GLU A 106 -0.70 4.74 -8.03
CA GLU A 106 -0.57 4.88 -9.48
C GLU A 106 0.88 4.79 -10.00
N GLU A 107 1.72 4.01 -9.32
CA GLU A 107 3.15 3.84 -9.57
C GLU A 107 3.42 2.78 -10.66
N LEU A 108 3.07 3.09 -11.91
CA LEU A 108 3.16 2.15 -13.04
C LEU A 108 4.57 1.58 -13.25
N ASN A 109 5.60 2.40 -13.09
CA ASN A 109 6.99 1.97 -13.32
C ASN A 109 7.42 0.90 -12.30
N GLN A 110 7.10 1.11 -11.03
CA GLN A 110 7.41 0.15 -9.97
C GLN A 110 6.55 -1.10 -10.10
N GLY A 111 5.26 -0.93 -10.42
CA GLY A 111 4.36 -2.03 -10.71
C GLY A 111 4.82 -2.91 -11.88
N GLY A 112 5.34 -2.32 -12.96
CA GLY A 112 5.92 -3.06 -14.09
C GLY A 112 7.20 -3.82 -13.73
N CYS A 113 8.05 -3.24 -12.88
CA CYS A 113 9.22 -3.95 -12.33
C CYS A 113 8.79 -5.16 -11.49
N LEU A 114 7.71 -5.00 -10.70
CA LEU A 114 7.16 -6.07 -9.88
C LEU A 114 6.50 -7.17 -10.73
N HIS A 115 5.79 -6.82 -11.81
CA HIS A 115 5.27 -7.79 -12.77
C HIS A 115 6.39 -8.63 -13.38
N SER A 116 7.50 -8.00 -13.77
CA SER A 116 8.67 -8.72 -14.28
C SER A 116 9.26 -9.68 -13.23
N LEU A 117 9.21 -9.31 -11.94
CA LEU A 117 9.63 -10.17 -10.84
C LEU A 117 8.68 -11.37 -10.68
N VAL A 118 7.36 -11.16 -10.75
CA VAL A 118 6.34 -12.22 -10.70
C VAL A 118 6.62 -13.29 -11.76
N ILE A 119 6.88 -12.88 -13.01
CA ILE A 119 7.22 -13.81 -14.10
C ILE A 119 8.54 -14.55 -13.81
N LYS A 120 9.57 -13.84 -13.34
CA LYS A 120 10.87 -14.47 -13.00
C LYS A 120 10.77 -15.48 -11.86
N MET A 121 9.74 -15.36 -11.02
CA MET A 121 9.48 -16.29 -9.92
C MET A 121 8.57 -17.45 -10.33
N GLY A 122 8.02 -17.45 -11.55
CA GLY A 122 7.10 -18.49 -12.04
C GLY A 122 5.68 -18.36 -11.48
N HIS A 123 5.27 -17.15 -11.09
CA HIS A 123 3.96 -16.87 -10.50
C HIS A 123 3.01 -16.10 -11.44
N GLU A 124 3.31 -16.04 -12.73
CA GLU A 124 2.53 -15.32 -13.74
C GLU A 124 1.13 -15.91 -14.01
N PHE A 125 0.91 -17.16 -13.59
CA PHE A 125 -0.37 -17.86 -13.66
C PHE A 125 -1.16 -17.83 -12.35
N GLU A 126 -0.62 -17.23 -11.29
CA GLU A 126 -1.31 -17.15 -10.00
C GLU A 126 -2.52 -16.21 -10.11
N PRO A 127 -3.75 -16.68 -9.85
CA PRO A 127 -4.98 -15.90 -10.08
C PRO A 127 -4.98 -14.56 -9.36
N ASP A 128 -4.62 -14.55 -8.07
CA ASP A 128 -4.63 -13.35 -7.25
C ASP A 128 -3.62 -12.30 -7.73
N LEU A 129 -2.44 -12.74 -8.20
CA LEU A 129 -1.45 -11.84 -8.77
C LEU A 129 -1.92 -11.27 -10.10
N ARG A 130 -2.60 -12.07 -10.92
CA ARG A 130 -3.13 -11.60 -12.20
C ARG A 130 -4.28 -10.61 -12.03
N ILE A 131 -5.15 -10.82 -11.04
CA ILE A 131 -6.19 -9.85 -10.64
C ILE A 131 -5.53 -8.54 -10.20
N ALA A 132 -4.53 -8.63 -9.32
CA ALA A 132 -3.81 -7.46 -8.81
C ALA A 132 -3.08 -6.70 -9.93
N LEU A 133 -2.42 -7.40 -10.86
CA LEU A 133 -1.76 -6.82 -12.04
C LEU A 133 -2.76 -6.16 -12.99
N THR A 134 -3.91 -6.80 -13.22
CA THR A 134 -4.99 -6.22 -14.03
C THR A 134 -5.48 -4.91 -13.42
N SER A 135 -5.70 -4.88 -12.10
CA SER A 135 -6.07 -3.66 -11.37
C SER A 135 -5.00 -2.58 -11.46
N LEU A 136 -3.71 -2.93 -11.30
CA LEU A 136 -2.59 -2.01 -11.44
C LEU A 136 -2.61 -1.33 -12.81
N TYR A 137 -2.61 -2.12 -13.89
CA TYR A 137 -2.56 -1.57 -15.23
C TYR A 137 -3.82 -0.77 -15.56
N ALA A 138 -5.00 -1.18 -15.09
CA ALA A 138 -6.24 -0.43 -15.28
C ALA A 138 -6.19 0.94 -14.59
N LYS A 139 -5.80 0.98 -13.30
CA LYS A 139 -5.71 2.24 -12.54
C LYS A 139 -4.64 3.19 -13.08
N CYS A 140 -3.51 2.66 -13.55
CA CYS A 140 -2.46 3.45 -14.18
C CYS A 140 -2.76 3.83 -15.65
N GLY A 141 -3.98 3.62 -16.14
CA GLY A 141 -4.41 4.02 -17.49
C GLY A 141 -3.90 3.12 -18.63
N GLN A 142 -3.25 1.99 -18.32
CA GLN A 142 -2.69 1.08 -19.31
C GLN A 142 -3.69 -0.02 -19.72
N VAL A 143 -4.78 0.43 -20.35
CA VAL A 143 -5.98 -0.36 -20.64
C VAL A 143 -5.69 -1.60 -21.49
N SER A 144 -4.83 -1.49 -22.51
CA SER A 144 -4.49 -2.63 -23.37
C SER A 144 -3.82 -3.76 -22.61
N ALA A 145 -2.91 -3.44 -21.70
CA ALA A 145 -2.23 -4.43 -20.85
C ALA A 145 -3.22 -5.06 -19.86
N ALA A 146 -4.06 -4.25 -19.21
CA ALA A 146 -5.11 -4.74 -18.31
C ALA A 146 -6.08 -5.70 -19.03
N LYS A 147 -6.54 -5.32 -20.23
CA LYS A 147 -7.42 -6.17 -21.05
C LYS A 147 -6.75 -7.49 -21.42
N SER A 148 -5.48 -7.45 -21.84
CA SER A 148 -4.77 -8.68 -22.21
C SER A 148 -4.65 -9.66 -21.04
N LEU A 149 -4.37 -9.18 -19.82
CA LEU A 149 -4.29 -10.02 -18.63
C LEU A 149 -5.67 -10.60 -18.25
N PHE A 150 -6.71 -9.78 -18.36
CA PHE A 150 -8.09 -10.19 -18.07
C PHE A 150 -8.61 -11.25 -19.05
N ASP A 151 -8.30 -11.11 -20.35
CA ASP A 151 -8.73 -12.07 -21.36
C ASP A 151 -8.03 -13.43 -21.19
N GLN A 152 -6.76 -13.44 -20.74
CA GLN A 152 -6.04 -14.67 -20.42
C GLN A 152 -6.67 -15.44 -19.24
N MET A 153 -7.18 -14.75 -18.23
CA MET A 153 -7.89 -15.39 -17.10
C MET A 153 -9.11 -16.19 -17.57
N LYS A 154 -9.93 -15.58 -18.45
CA LYS A 154 -11.15 -16.23 -18.94
C LYS A 154 -10.88 -17.50 -19.74
N VAL A 155 -9.78 -17.53 -20.48
CA VAL A 155 -9.41 -18.69 -21.29
C VAL A 155 -9.05 -19.87 -20.38
N GLU A 156 -8.31 -19.63 -19.30
CA GLU A 156 -7.92 -20.68 -18.35
C GLU A 156 -9.12 -21.23 -17.55
N ASP A 157 -10.04 -20.37 -17.11
CA ASP A 157 -11.27 -20.80 -16.43
C ASP A 157 -12.16 -21.68 -17.35
N VAL A 158 -12.21 -21.36 -18.64
CA VAL A 158 -12.96 -22.15 -19.64
C VAL A 158 -12.31 -23.51 -19.89
N ILE A 159 -10.97 -23.59 -19.94
CA ILE A 159 -10.25 -24.85 -20.15
C ILE A 159 -10.33 -25.75 -18.90
N SER A 160 -10.25 -25.17 -17.70
CA SER A 160 -10.42 -25.91 -16.44
C SER A 160 -11.85 -26.40 -16.20
N GLY A 161 -12.84 -25.82 -16.88
CA GLY A 161 -14.26 -26.18 -16.78
C GLY A 161 -14.73 -27.23 -17.79
N MET A 162 -13.83 -27.79 -18.62
CA MET A 162 -14.17 -28.89 -19.51
C MET A 162 -14.12 -30.23 -18.75
N PRO A 163 -15.19 -31.05 -18.78
CA PRO A 163 -15.24 -32.36 -18.12
C PRO A 163 -14.30 -33.39 -18.74
#